data_AF-A0A4Y2WVY1-F1
#
_entry.id   AF-A0A4Y2WVY1-F1
#
_cell.length_a   1.000
_cell.length_b   1.000
_cell.length_c   1.000
_cell.angle_alpha   90.00
_cell.angle_beta   90.00
_cell.angle_gamma   90.00
#
_symmetry.space_group_name_H-M   'P 1'
#
loop_
_entity.id
_entity.type
_entity.pdbx_description
1 polymer ?
#
loop_
_entity_poly.entity_id
_entity_poly.type
_entity_poly.pdbx_seq_one_letter_code
_entity_poly.pdbx_strand_id
1 'polypeptide(L)'
;MEQERGTKTVLFPDIPAKYPDISPMDFCSVGPLKCTLSKHRHTTFCELREGVQEEWDKIPLPILQQALLSWKLRCRKIFKNKGDQTEH
;
A
#
# COMPACT_ATOMS: atom_id res chain seq x y z
N MET A 1 18.72 27.23 -11.25
CA MET A 1 18.91 25.77 -11.46
C MET A 1 17.56 25.14 -11.20
N GLU A 2 16.79 24.87 -12.25
CA GLU A 2 15.53 24.14 -12.12
C GLU A 2 15.84 22.71 -11.73
N GLN A 3 15.44 22.33 -10.53
CA GLN A 3 15.47 20.96 -10.08
C GLN A 3 14.33 20.25 -10.82
N GLU A 4 14.65 19.52 -11.90
CA GLU A 4 13.68 18.63 -12.54
C GLU A 4 13.09 17.70 -11.49
N ARG A 5 11.84 17.98 -11.08
CA ARG A 5 11.04 17.03 -10.30
C ARG A 5 10.55 15.94 -11.25
N GLY A 6 11.47 15.19 -11.83
CA GLY A 6 11.17 14.04 -12.66
C GLY A 6 10.53 12.96 -11.79
N THR A 7 9.26 12.69 -11.99
CA THR A 7 8.59 11.49 -11.49
C THR A 7 9.32 10.28 -12.04
N LYS A 8 10.09 9.59 -11.20
CA LYS A 8 10.75 8.34 -11.57
C LYS A 8 9.74 7.21 -11.47
N THR A 9 9.27 6.73 -12.60
CA THR A 9 8.44 5.53 -12.69
C THR A 9 9.30 4.30 -12.44
N VAL A 10 8.88 3.43 -11.52
CA VAL A 10 9.48 2.09 -11.36
C VAL A 10 8.76 1.16 -12.32
N LEU A 11 9.51 0.48 -13.18
CA LEU A 11 8.95 -0.48 -14.10
C LEU A 11 8.63 -1.77 -13.35
N PHE A 12 7.63 -2.52 -13.83
CA PHE A 12 7.24 -3.80 -13.25
C PHE A 12 8.39 -4.79 -12.98
N PRO A 13 9.44 -4.91 -13.85
CA PRO A 13 10.58 -5.81 -13.60
C PRO A 13 11.44 -5.38 -12.40
N ASP A 14 11.40 -4.10 -12.05
CA ASP A 14 12.19 -3.53 -10.96
C ASP A 14 11.48 -3.63 -9.60
N ILE A 15 10.21 -4.07 -9.60
CA ILE A 15 9.46 -4.34 -8.37
C ILE A 15 9.87 -5.73 -7.87
N PRO A 16 10.52 -5.83 -6.70
CA PRO A 16 10.92 -7.12 -6.17
C PRO A 16 9.70 -8.00 -5.89
N ALA A 17 9.73 -9.24 -6.38
CA ALA A 17 8.69 -10.22 -6.12
C ALA A 17 8.63 -10.58 -4.62
N LYS A 18 7.43 -10.91 -4.11
CA LYS A 18 7.17 -11.38 -2.73
C LYS A 18 7.49 -10.36 -1.63
N TYR A 19 7.45 -9.06 -1.95
CA TYR A 19 7.71 -7.97 -1.01
C TYR A 19 6.47 -7.09 -0.75
N PRO A 20 5.49 -7.57 0.05
CA PRO A 20 4.31 -6.76 0.39
C PRO A 20 4.69 -5.47 1.14
N ASP A 21 5.77 -5.48 1.93
CA ASP A 21 6.31 -4.32 2.64
C ASP A 21 6.71 -3.14 1.72
N ILE A 22 6.94 -3.42 0.44
CA ILE A 22 7.30 -2.42 -0.58
C ILE A 22 6.05 -1.86 -1.26
N SER A 23 4.93 -2.58 -1.27
CA SER A 23 3.72 -2.12 -1.95
C SER A 23 2.96 -1.14 -1.06
N PRO A 24 2.82 0.15 -1.45
CA PRO A 24 2.06 1.13 -0.67
C PRO A 24 0.62 0.70 -0.41
N MET A 25 0.01 0.00 -1.36
CA MET A 25 -1.33 -0.54 -1.20
C MET A 25 -1.38 -1.63 -0.13
N ASP A 26 -0.42 -2.56 -0.13
CA ASP A 26 -0.45 -3.69 0.78
C ASP A 26 -0.23 -3.27 2.25
N PHE A 27 0.77 -2.41 2.51
CA PHE A 27 1.04 -1.97 3.88
C PHE A 27 0.09 -0.87 4.39
N CYS A 28 -0.55 -0.09 3.51
CA CYS A 28 -1.38 1.05 3.94
C CYS A 28 -2.88 0.77 3.92
N SER A 29 -3.40 0.05 2.92
CA SER A 29 -4.85 0.03 2.67
C SER A 29 -5.43 -1.38 2.63
N VAL A 30 -4.79 -2.31 1.93
CA VAL A 30 -5.33 -3.67 1.72
C VAL A 30 -5.45 -4.43 3.03
N GLY A 31 -4.45 -4.36 3.92
CA GLY A 31 -4.50 -4.99 5.24
C GLY A 31 -5.69 -4.51 6.08
N PRO A 32 -5.81 -3.19 6.35
CA PRO A 32 -6.96 -2.62 7.05
C PRO A 32 -8.32 -2.95 6.43
N LEU A 33 -8.44 -2.86 5.09
CA LEU A 33 -9.68 -3.19 4.39
C LEU A 33 -10.09 -4.64 4.62
N LYS A 34 -9.16 -5.59 4.48
CA LYS A 34 -9.42 -7.01 4.76
C LYS A 34 -9.86 -7.22 6.21
N CYS A 35 -9.23 -6.53 7.16
CA CYS A 35 -9.58 -6.60 8.58
C CYS A 35 -10.95 -6.03 8.90
N THR A 36 -11.42 -5.00 8.21
CA THR A 36 -12.77 -4.47 8.42
C THR A 36 -13.82 -5.30 7.72
N LEU A 37 -13.59 -5.69 6.47
CA LEU A 37 -14.51 -6.52 5.69
C LEU A 37 -14.71 -7.90 6.34
N SER A 38 -13.69 -8.47 7.00
CA SER A 38 -13.83 -9.76 7.68
C SER A 38 -14.77 -9.73 8.89
N LYS A 39 -15.10 -8.54 9.41
CA LYS A 39 -16.06 -8.38 10.53
C LYS A 39 -17.51 -8.49 10.07
N HIS A 40 -17.77 -8.38 8.77
CA HIS A 40 -19.09 -8.44 8.19
C HIS A 40 -19.22 -9.68 7.29
N ARG A 41 -20.37 -10.34 7.34
CA ARG A 41 -20.66 -11.46 6.44
C ARG A 41 -21.34 -10.92 5.19
N HIS A 42 -20.58 -10.81 4.10
CA HIS A 42 -21.11 -10.49 2.79
C HIS A 42 -21.66 -11.75 2.13
N THR A 43 -22.94 -11.74 1.73
CA THR A 43 -23.61 -12.89 1.11
C THR A 43 -23.66 -12.81 -0.40
N THR A 44 -23.49 -11.60 -0.94
CA THR A 44 -23.45 -11.35 -2.38
C THR A 44 -22.19 -10.56 -2.77
N PHE A 45 -21.81 -10.66 -4.05
CA PHE A 45 -20.72 -9.85 -4.60
C PHE A 45 -21.04 -8.35 -4.56
N CYS A 46 -22.31 -7.96 -4.74
CA CYS A 46 -22.73 -6.57 -4.65
C CYS A 46 -22.49 -6.00 -3.25
N GLU A 47 -22.92 -6.72 -2.20
CA GLU A 47 -22.68 -6.33 -0.81
C GLU A 47 -21.19 -6.21 -0.48
N LEU A 48 -20.36 -7.12 -1.01
CA LEU A 48 -18.91 -7.04 -0.83
C LEU A 48 -18.33 -5.79 -1.50
N ARG A 49 -18.74 -5.52 -2.74
CA ARG A 49 -18.27 -4.36 -3.51
C ARG A 49 -18.65 -3.04 -2.82
N GLU A 50 -19.89 -2.93 -2.33
CA GLU A 50 -20.37 -1.77 -1.59
C GLU A 50 -19.59 -1.58 -0.29
N GLY A 51 -19.38 -2.65 0.48
CA GLY A 51 -18.57 -2.61 1.70
C GLY A 51 -17.12 -2.20 1.43
N VAL A 52 -16.51 -2.68 0.35
CA VAL A 52 -15.16 -2.26 -0.06
C VAL A 52 -15.12 -0.76 -0.36
N GLN A 53 -16.10 -0.26 -1.11
CA GLN A 53 -16.17 1.16 -1.47
C GLN A 53 -16.38 2.04 -0.22
N GLU A 54 -17.31 1.66 0.66
CA GLU A 54 -17.59 2.39 1.89
C GLU A 54 -16.36 2.49 2.80
N GLU A 55 -15.63 1.38 2.97
CA GLU A 55 -14.41 1.36 3.78
C GLU A 55 -13.25 2.09 3.11
N TRP A 56 -13.17 2.05 1.77
CA TRP A 56 -12.18 2.82 1.02
C TRP A 56 -12.37 4.32 1.19
N ASP A 57 -13.62 4.79 1.10
CA ASP A 57 -13.96 6.20 1.21
C ASP A 57 -13.72 6.77 2.63
N LYS A 58 -13.65 5.90 3.64
CA LYS A 58 -13.26 6.26 5.01
C LYS A 58 -11.77 6.53 5.16
N ILE A 59 -10.91 6.08 4.22
CA ILE A 59 -9.46 6.28 4.31
C ILE A 59 -9.12 7.75 3.99
N PRO A 60 -8.61 8.54 4.95
CA PRO A 60 -8.28 9.92 4.69
C PRO A 60 -7.14 10.03 3.68
N LEU A 61 -7.28 10.93 2.69
CA LEU A 61 -6.23 11.20 1.70
C LEU A 61 -4.83 11.47 2.32
N PRO A 62 -4.69 12.18 3.46
CA PRO A 62 -3.40 12.36 4.12
C PRO A 62 -2.70 11.05 4.49
N ILE A 63 -3.44 9.99 4.85
CA ILE A 63 -2.85 8.68 5.16
C ILE A 63 -2.23 8.07 3.91
N LEU A 64 -2.94 8.13 2.78
CA LEU A 64 -2.44 7.63 1.49
C LEU A 64 -1.20 8.41 1.04
N GLN A 65 -1.21 9.74 1.18
CA GLN A 65 -0.04 10.58 0.89
C GLN A 65 1.16 10.21 1.77
N GLN A 66 0.93 10.02 3.06
CA GLN A 66 1.98 9.61 4.00
C GLN A 66 2.55 8.23 3.65
N ALA A 67 1.71 7.28 3.24
CA ALA A 67 2.17 5.97 2.78
C ALA A 67 3.09 6.09 1.55
N LEU A 68 2.69 6.86 0.54
CA LEU A 68 3.51 7.11 -0.65
C LEU A 68 4.84 7.80 -0.30
N LEU A 69 4.84 8.76 0.61
CA LEU A 69 6.08 9.42 1.07
C LEU A 69 6.98 8.48 1.86
N SER A 70 6.39 7.59 2.67
CA SER A 70 7.13 6.59 3.46
C SER A 70 7.73 5.47 2.61
N TRP A 71 7.22 5.25 1.40
CA TRP A 71 7.66 4.17 0.50
C TRP A 71 9.18 4.18 0.27
N LYS A 72 9.75 5.35 -0.04
CA LYS A 72 11.19 5.50 -0.25
C LYS A 72 12.01 5.14 1.01
N LEU A 73 11.47 5.42 2.19
CA LEU A 73 12.12 5.07 3.46
C LEU A 73 12.06 3.56 3.70
N ARG A 74 10.93 2.91 3.40
CA ARG A 74 10.77 1.45 3.45
C ARG A 74 11.74 0.73 2.51
N CYS A 75 11.83 1.18 1.25
CA CYS A 75 12.82 0.65 0.30
C CYS A 75 14.26 0.75 0.82
N ARG A 76 14.62 1.89 1.44
CA ARG A 76 15.94 2.06 2.07
C ARG A 76 16.15 1.13 3.27
N LYS A 77 15.11 0.89 4.07
CA LYS A 77 15.16 -0.02 5.22
C LYS A 77 15.42 -1.46 4.75
N ILE A 78 14.69 -1.92 3.73
CA ILE A 78 14.87 -3.25 3.13
C ILE A 78 16.26 -3.41 2.53
N PHE A 79 16.74 -2.40 1.80
CA PHE A 79 18.11 -2.40 1.27
C PHE A 79 19.16 -2.53 2.37
N LYS A 80 19.02 -1.77 3.47
CA LYS A 80 19.93 -1.87 4.64
C LYS A 80 19.85 -3.23 5.33
N ASN A 81 18.67 -3.84 5.35
CA ASN A 81 18.43 -5.17 5.88
C ASN A 81 18.80 -6.28 4.88
N LYS A 82 19.56 -5.97 3.80
CA LYS A 82 20.02 -6.94 2.79
C LYS A 82 18.89 -7.74 2.12
N GLY A 83 17.69 -7.18 2.06
CA GLY A 83 16.53 -7.89 1.54
C GLY A 83 15.97 -8.92 2.52
N ASP A 84 16.00 -8.62 3.81
CA ASP A 84 15.12 -9.23 4.81
C ASP A 84 13.82 -8.41 4.98
N GLN A 85 12.72 -9.09 5.30
CA GLN A 85 11.43 -8.46 5.60
C GLN A 85 11.55 -7.51 6.80
N THR A 86 10.84 -6.39 6.74
CA THR A 86 11.04 -5.29 7.68
C THR A 86 10.01 -5.21 8.79
N GLU A 87 8.85 -5.87 8.61
CA GLU A 87 7.72 -5.94 9.54
C GLU A 87 7.09 -7.35 9.47
N HIS A 88 6.50 -7.84 10.58
CA HIS A 88 5.80 -9.13 10.70
C HIS A 88 4.31 -8.88 10.94
#